data_AF-A0A8E2JEU4-F1
#
_entry.id   AF-A0A8E2JEU4-F1
#
_cell.length_a   1.000
_cell.length_b   1.000
_cell.length_c   1.000
_cell.angle_alpha   90.00
_cell.angle_beta   90.00
_cell.angle_gamma   90.00
#
_symmetry.space_group_name_H-M   'P 1'
#
loop_
_entity.id
_entity.type
_entity.pdbx_description
1 polymer ?
#
loop_
_entity_poly.entity_id
_entity_poly.type
_entity_poly.pdbx_seq_one_letter_code
_entity_poly.pdbx_strand_id
1 'polypeptide(L)'
;MRCGSPDQQRRHASPKLWPEPSAIRATYNTLLDVNLTCVAVIATASLPLPRKAPNPKVVSITSSLGSITNALTKNMARPPSYSASKVGLNGLKAHKQVSENDRVGQEWIDGAEEKTRRIMLLVVGPRALKTTFTGFHDMGKDPKVGAEAVVRLIGNEDDKHVFDQSMCRFNRTR
;
A
#
# COMPACT_ATOMS: atom_id res chain seq x y z
N MET A 1 45.32 -47.73 -11.43
CA MET A 1 43.86 -47.83 -11.25
C MET A 1 43.32 -46.43 -10.96
N ARG A 2 42.46 -45.90 -11.84
CA ARG A 2 41.71 -44.65 -11.68
C ARG A 2 40.43 -44.96 -10.91
N CYS A 3 40.11 -44.20 -9.86
CA CYS A 3 38.79 -44.02 -9.21
C CYS A 3 38.97 -42.86 -8.20
N GLY A 4 38.16 -41.81 -8.08
CA GLY A 4 36.90 -41.41 -8.70
C GLY A 4 36.65 -39.92 -8.38
N SER A 5 35.77 -39.31 -9.17
CA SER A 5 35.43 -37.87 -9.22
C SER A 5 34.72 -37.33 -7.98
N PRO A 6 34.80 -36.00 -7.72
CA PRO A 6 34.01 -35.33 -6.69
C PRO A 6 32.62 -35.01 -7.25
N ASP A 7 31.65 -35.91 -7.04
CA ASP A 7 30.28 -35.70 -7.57
C ASP A 7 29.17 -36.09 -6.57
N GLN A 8 29.35 -35.75 -5.30
CA GLN A 8 28.30 -35.97 -4.31
C GLN A 8 28.19 -34.86 -3.27
N GLN A 9 28.09 -33.63 -3.76
CA GLN A 9 27.66 -32.48 -2.97
C GLN A 9 26.24 -32.09 -3.37
N ARG A 10 25.25 -32.90 -2.96
CA ARG A 10 23.86 -32.47 -3.02
C ARG A 10 23.03 -33.12 -1.92
N ARG A 11 22.38 -32.24 -1.15
CA ARG A 11 21.21 -32.42 -0.27
C ARG A 11 21.48 -32.71 1.21
N HIS A 12 22.08 -31.72 1.87
CA HIS A 12 21.66 -31.39 3.23
C HIS A 12 21.09 -29.97 3.22
N ALA A 13 19.80 -29.86 3.51
CA ALA A 13 19.11 -28.58 3.66
C ALA A 13 19.74 -27.83 4.83
N SER A 14 20.34 -26.67 4.55
CA SER A 14 20.88 -25.79 5.56
C SER A 14 19.77 -25.29 6.51
N PRO A 15 20.04 -25.09 7.81
CA PRO A 15 19.10 -24.45 8.72
C PRO A 15 18.72 -23.06 8.19
N LYS A 16 17.50 -22.60 8.47
CA LYS A 16 17.04 -21.23 8.15
C LYS A 16 17.96 -20.20 8.82
N LEU A 17 19.05 -19.84 8.16
CA LEU A 17 19.92 -18.75 8.56
C LEU A 17 19.13 -17.46 8.31
N TRP A 18 18.97 -16.65 9.34
CA TRP A 18 18.40 -15.33 9.19
C TRP A 18 19.24 -14.56 8.17
N PRO A 19 18.63 -13.77 7.27
CA PRO A 19 19.40 -12.98 6.32
C PRO A 19 20.36 -12.05 7.07
N GLU A 20 21.55 -11.85 6.51
CA GLU A 20 22.55 -10.95 7.08
C GLU A 20 21.94 -9.57 7.39
N PRO A 21 22.28 -8.92 8.52
CA PRO A 21 21.69 -7.63 8.91
C PRO A 21 21.81 -6.55 7.84
N SER A 22 22.91 -6.55 7.08
CA SER A 22 23.12 -5.64 5.94
C SER A 22 22.10 -5.88 4.81
N ALA A 23 21.78 -7.14 4.50
CA ALA A 23 20.78 -7.51 3.51
C ALA A 23 19.35 -7.17 3.97
N ILE A 24 19.05 -7.34 5.26
CA ILE A 24 17.79 -6.88 5.85
C ILE A 24 17.67 -5.37 5.67
N ARG A 25 18.69 -4.61 6.09
CA ARG A 25 18.70 -3.14 5.97
C ARG A 25 18.53 -2.68 4.53
N ALA A 26 19.28 -3.26 3.59
CA ALA A 26 19.18 -2.92 2.18
C ALA A 26 17.76 -3.16 1.62
N THR A 27 17.14 -4.28 2.02
CA THR A 27 15.75 -4.60 1.63
C THR A 27 14.75 -3.59 2.18
N TYR A 28 14.87 -3.24 3.47
CA TYR A 28 13.99 -2.24 4.08
C TYR A 28 14.19 -0.85 3.48
N ASN A 29 15.43 -0.40 3.28
CA ASN A 29 15.72 0.88 2.65
C ASN A 29 15.06 0.97 1.28
N THR A 30 15.24 -0.05 0.45
CA THR A 30 14.65 -0.08 -0.90
C THR A 30 13.13 -0.06 -0.85
N LEU A 31 12.51 -0.91 -0.01
CA LEU A 31 11.05 -1.02 0.02
C LEU A 31 10.36 0.19 0.68
N LEU A 32 10.97 0.78 1.71
CA LEU A 32 10.44 1.99 2.33
C LEU A 32 10.64 3.20 1.42
N ASP A 33 11.78 3.32 0.74
CA ASP A 33 11.99 4.40 -0.22
C ASP A 33 10.92 4.37 -1.32
N VAL A 34 10.77 3.23 -2.01
CA VAL A 34 9.81 3.10 -3.12
C VAL A 34 8.36 3.20 -2.67
N ASN A 35 7.95 2.48 -1.61
CA ASN A 35 6.53 2.38 -1.24
C ASN A 35 6.06 3.48 -0.29
N LEU A 36 6.96 4.21 0.35
CA LEU A 36 6.64 5.23 1.34
C LEU A 36 7.15 6.60 0.91
N THR A 37 8.47 6.76 0.77
CA THR A 37 9.11 8.06 0.52
C THR A 37 8.74 8.60 -0.86
N CYS A 38 8.91 7.82 -1.93
CA CYS A 38 8.53 8.24 -3.28
C CYS A 38 7.04 8.59 -3.37
N VAL A 39 6.17 7.81 -2.72
CA VAL A 39 4.73 8.09 -2.68
C VAL A 39 4.44 9.39 -1.93
N ALA A 40 5.15 9.69 -0.84
CA ALA A 40 5.02 10.94 -0.11
C ALA A 40 5.41 12.14 -0.99
N VAL A 41 6.53 12.04 -1.69
CA VAL A 41 7.06 13.08 -2.59
C VAL A 41 6.10 13.33 -3.74
N ILE A 42 5.70 12.28 -4.49
CA ILE A 42 4.79 12.40 -5.64
C ILE A 42 3.43 12.94 -5.20
N ALA A 43 2.90 12.45 -4.08
CA ALA A 43 1.61 12.93 -3.58
C ALA A 43 1.67 14.42 -3.21
N THR A 44 2.77 14.89 -2.60
CA THR A 44 2.94 16.31 -2.28
C THR A 44 3.16 17.17 -3.52
N ALA A 45 4.02 16.72 -4.43
CA ALA A 45 4.34 17.46 -5.66
C ALA A 45 3.12 17.60 -6.59
N SER A 46 2.22 16.61 -6.57
CA SER A 46 1.02 16.63 -7.42
C SER A 46 -0.16 17.41 -6.83
N LEU A 47 -0.15 17.81 -5.55
CA LEU A 47 -1.29 18.51 -4.89
C LEU A 47 -1.87 19.72 -5.65
N PRO A 48 -1.08 20.54 -6.39
CA PRO A 48 -1.64 21.65 -7.15
C PRO A 48 -2.65 21.22 -8.23
N LEU A 49 -2.54 19.99 -8.77
CA LEU A 49 -3.43 19.50 -9.82
C LEU A 49 -4.80 19.08 -9.28
N PRO A 50 -4.93 18.19 -8.27
CA PRO A 50 -6.22 17.83 -7.70
C PRO A 50 -7.01 19.02 -7.16
N ARG A 51 -6.35 20.06 -6.62
CA ARG A 51 -7.04 21.25 -6.08
C ARG A 51 -7.93 21.97 -7.09
N LYS A 52 -7.64 21.83 -8.38
CA LYS A 52 -8.46 22.40 -9.45
C LYS A 52 -9.75 21.60 -9.70
N ALA A 53 -9.80 20.34 -9.28
CA ALA A 53 -10.97 19.49 -9.44
C ALA A 53 -12.09 19.88 -8.45
N PRO A 54 -13.38 19.67 -8.80
CA PRO A 54 -14.51 19.95 -7.90
C PRO A 54 -14.47 19.14 -6.61
N ASN A 55 -14.01 17.88 -6.71
CA ASN A 55 -13.81 17.00 -5.56
C ASN A 55 -12.36 16.45 -5.60
N PRO A 56 -11.39 17.14 -4.96
CA PRO A 56 -9.98 16.78 -5.02
C PRO A 56 -9.69 15.49 -4.27
N LYS A 57 -9.21 14.47 -4.98
CA LYS A 57 -8.87 13.16 -4.38
C LYS A 57 -7.51 12.69 -4.80
N VAL A 58 -6.79 12.06 -3.88
CA VAL A 58 -5.55 11.32 -4.15
C VAL A 58 -5.69 9.92 -3.58
N VAL A 59 -5.77 8.93 -4.46
CA VAL A 59 -5.88 7.52 -4.06
C VAL A 59 -4.49 6.87 -4.05
N SER A 60 -4.19 6.09 -3.01
CA SER A 60 -2.95 5.30 -2.93
C SER A 60 -3.22 3.82 -2.78
N ILE A 61 -2.54 3.03 -3.60
CA ILE A 61 -2.72 1.58 -3.65
C ILE A 61 -1.86 0.92 -2.56
N THR A 62 -2.54 0.44 -1.52
CA THR A 62 -1.94 -0.34 -0.44
C THR A 62 -2.16 -1.84 -0.70
N SER A 63 -2.15 -2.65 0.36
CA SER A 63 -2.48 -4.07 0.33
C SER A 63 -3.27 -4.43 1.59
N SER A 64 -4.02 -5.54 1.55
CA SER A 64 -4.57 -6.15 2.76
C SER A 64 -3.50 -6.51 3.81
N LEU A 65 -2.24 -6.64 3.38
CA LEU A 65 -1.06 -6.84 4.23
C LEU A 65 -0.63 -5.58 5.00
N GLY A 66 -1.08 -4.40 4.56
CA GLY A 66 -0.89 -3.14 5.29
C GLY A 66 -1.83 -2.99 6.49
N SER A 67 -2.69 -3.99 6.74
CA SER A 67 -3.57 -4.03 7.90
C SER A 67 -2.85 -4.65 9.07
N ILE A 68 -2.64 -3.88 10.14
CA ILE A 68 -2.06 -4.39 11.40
C ILE A 68 -2.94 -5.52 11.95
N THR A 69 -4.26 -5.36 11.92
CA THR A 69 -5.19 -6.40 12.36
C THR A 69 -5.03 -7.69 11.56
N ASN A 70 -4.94 -7.63 10.22
CA ASN A 70 -4.72 -8.85 9.44
C ASN A 70 -3.34 -9.45 9.71
N ALA A 71 -2.31 -8.63 9.96
CA ALA A 71 -0.97 -9.11 10.30
C ALA A 71 -0.93 -9.89 11.62
N LEU A 72 -1.77 -9.51 12.59
CA LEU A 72 -1.85 -10.19 13.88
C LEU A 72 -2.83 -11.37 13.90
N THR A 73 -3.86 -11.36 13.05
CA THR A 73 -4.95 -12.36 13.10
C THR A 73 -4.93 -13.40 11.99
N LYS A 74 -4.20 -13.14 10.89
CA LYS A 74 -4.16 -14.03 9.73
C LYS A 74 -2.75 -14.49 9.47
N ASN A 75 -2.60 -15.75 9.07
CA ASN A 75 -1.34 -16.27 8.58
C ASN A 75 -1.07 -15.72 7.16
N MET A 76 -0.41 -14.57 7.10
CA MET A 76 -0.10 -13.88 5.85
C MET A 76 1.34 -14.20 5.43
N ALA A 77 1.50 -15.14 4.49
CA ALA A 77 2.80 -15.55 3.99
C ALA A 77 3.43 -14.50 3.06
N ARG A 78 4.07 -13.46 3.60
CA ARG A 78 4.84 -12.45 2.84
C ARG A 78 6.05 -11.93 3.63
N PRO A 79 7.07 -11.38 2.93
CA PRO A 79 8.23 -10.78 3.58
C PRO A 79 7.80 -9.66 4.55
N PRO A 80 8.28 -9.66 5.81
CA PRO A 80 7.94 -8.62 6.78
C PRO A 80 8.20 -7.19 6.29
N SER A 81 9.26 -7.00 5.50
CA SER A 81 9.65 -5.71 4.93
C SER A 81 8.60 -5.12 3.98
N TYR A 82 7.96 -5.95 3.15
CA TYR A 82 6.88 -5.49 2.28
C TYR A 82 5.64 -5.12 3.08
N SER A 83 5.23 -5.97 4.04
CA SER A 83 4.09 -5.69 4.91
C SER A 83 4.28 -4.41 5.73
N ALA A 84 5.46 -4.22 6.32
CA ALA A 84 5.84 -3.00 7.04
C ALA A 84 5.72 -1.76 6.14
N SER A 85 6.18 -1.84 4.89
CA SER A 85 6.06 -0.70 3.96
C SER A 85 4.60 -0.35 3.62
N LYS A 86 3.70 -1.33 3.54
CA LYS A 86 2.27 -1.10 3.28
C LYS A 86 1.51 -0.63 4.52
N VAL A 87 1.91 -1.07 5.72
CA VAL A 87 1.42 -0.50 7.00
C VAL A 87 1.86 0.96 7.09
N GLY A 88 3.14 1.24 6.83
CA GLY A 88 3.68 2.60 6.81
C GLY A 88 2.93 3.51 5.84
N LEU A 89 2.58 3.02 4.64
CA LEU A 89 1.83 3.79 3.66
C LEU A 89 0.43 4.19 4.17
N ASN A 90 -0.24 3.31 4.92
CA ASN A 90 -1.52 3.64 5.55
C ASN A 90 -1.35 4.75 6.60
N GLY A 91 -0.32 4.64 7.44
CA GLY A 91 0.00 5.67 8.44
C GLY A 91 0.37 7.01 7.81
N LEU A 92 1.20 7.01 6.77
CA LEU A 92 1.57 8.21 6.01
C LEU A 92 0.33 8.93 5.46
N LYS A 93 -0.64 8.18 4.92
CA LYS A 93 -1.86 8.76 4.35
C LYS A 93 -2.77 9.32 5.43
N ALA A 94 -2.91 8.63 6.57
CA ALA A 94 -3.63 9.14 7.73
C ALA A 94 -3.05 10.47 8.22
N HIS A 95 -1.73 10.54 8.44
CA HIS A 95 -1.08 11.74 8.95
C HIS A 95 -1.07 12.89 7.93
N LYS A 96 -0.95 12.61 6.64
CA LYS A 96 -1.13 13.64 5.60
C LYS A 96 -2.58 14.16 5.57
N GLN A 97 -3.58 13.32 5.85
CA GLN A 97 -4.97 13.78 5.91
C GLN A 97 -5.21 14.68 7.12
N VAL A 98 -4.61 14.36 8.27
CA VAL A 98 -4.62 15.23 9.45
C VAL A 98 -4.00 16.58 9.12
N SER A 99 -2.80 16.59 8.52
CA SER A 99 -2.14 17.84 8.12
C SER A 99 -2.96 18.67 7.12
N GLU A 100 -3.66 18.03 6.18
CA GLU A 100 -4.58 18.72 5.26
C GLU A 100 -5.82 19.27 5.98
N ASN A 101 -6.34 18.56 6.97
CA ASN A 101 -7.45 19.03 7.79
C ASN A 101 -7.04 20.25 8.62
N ASP A 102 -5.83 20.23 9.22
CA ASP A 102 -5.27 21.34 9.99
C ASP A 102 -5.09 22.59 9.10
N ARG A 103 -4.54 22.40 7.89
CA ARG A 103 -4.38 23.47 6.90
C ARG A 103 -5.71 24.13 6.56
N VAL A 104 -6.74 23.33 6.28
CA VAL A 104 -8.09 23.85 6.02
C VAL A 104 -8.63 24.57 7.25
N GLY A 105 -8.46 24.00 8.45
CA GLY A 105 -8.88 24.65 9.70
C GLY A 105 -8.24 26.02 9.90
N GLN A 106 -6.95 26.16 9.57
CA GLN A 106 -6.24 27.43 9.67
C GLN A 106 -6.76 28.47 8.66
N GLU A 107 -7.03 28.08 7.41
CA GLU A 107 -7.65 28.98 6.41
C GLU A 107 -9.02 29.51 6.86
N TRP A 108 -9.76 28.70 7.62
CA TRP A 108 -11.03 29.12 8.22
C TRP A 108 -10.83 30.14 9.36
N ILE A 109 -9.81 29.96 10.19
CA ILE A 109 -9.47 30.88 11.30
C ILE A 109 -8.95 32.21 10.75
N ASP A 110 -8.07 32.16 9.76
CA ASP A 110 -7.43 33.33 9.17
C ASP A 110 -8.37 34.17 8.29
N GLY A 111 -9.59 33.67 8.05
CA GLY A 111 -10.59 34.39 7.26
C GLY A 111 -10.18 34.54 5.79
N ALA A 112 -9.42 33.60 5.24
CA ALA A 112 -8.88 33.69 3.88
C ALA A 112 -9.98 33.97 2.85
N GLU A 113 -9.78 35.00 2.01
CA GLU A 113 -10.73 35.42 0.98
C GLU A 113 -11.00 34.32 -0.05
N GLU A 114 -9.96 33.55 -0.42
CA GLU A 114 -10.05 32.39 -1.30
C GLU A 114 -9.62 31.12 -0.55
N LYS A 115 -10.60 30.29 -0.19
CA LYS A 115 -10.35 29.01 0.49
C LYS A 115 -9.89 27.97 -0.52
N THR A 116 -8.73 27.37 -0.30
CA THR A 116 -8.26 26.31 -1.18
C THR A 116 -9.00 25.01 -0.86
N ARG A 117 -9.43 24.29 -1.91
CA ARG A 117 -10.24 23.07 -1.72
C ARG A 117 -9.50 22.02 -0.90
N ARG A 118 -10.20 21.42 0.06
CA ARG A 118 -9.72 20.27 0.84
C ARG A 118 -9.46 19.09 -0.09
N ILE A 119 -8.32 18.44 0.10
CA ILE A 119 -7.99 17.20 -0.60
C ILE A 119 -8.33 15.99 0.27
N MET A 120 -9.04 15.03 -0.31
CA MET A 120 -9.25 13.72 0.31
C MET A 120 -8.11 12.77 -0.08
N LEU A 121 -7.39 12.29 0.94
CA LEU A 121 -6.34 11.30 0.79
C LEU A 121 -6.90 9.93 1.11
N LEU A 122 -7.05 9.12 0.07
CA LEU A 122 -7.72 7.83 0.13
C LEU A 122 -6.74 6.69 -0.04
N VAL A 123 -7.08 5.56 0.56
CA VAL A 123 -6.25 4.35 0.53
C VAL A 123 -7.10 3.16 0.15
N VAL A 124 -6.65 2.38 -0.82
CA VAL A 124 -7.34 1.18 -1.30
C VAL A 124 -6.41 -0.02 -1.28
N GLY A 125 -6.84 -1.07 -0.60
CA GLY A 125 -6.10 -2.33 -0.49
C GLY A 125 -6.74 -3.43 -1.32
N PRO A 126 -6.43 -3.54 -2.63
CA PRO A 126 -6.91 -4.66 -3.41
C PRO A 126 -6.41 -5.97 -2.80
N ARG A 127 -7.23 -7.03 -2.89
CA ARG A 127 -6.78 -8.39 -2.57
C ARG A 127 -5.72 -8.83 -3.58
N ALA A 128 -5.13 -10.00 -3.36
CA ALA A 128 -4.24 -10.59 -4.36
C ALA A 128 -4.92 -10.58 -5.74
N LEU A 129 -4.30 -9.91 -6.71
CA LEU A 129 -4.77 -9.84 -8.09
C LEU A 129 -3.91 -10.78 -8.95
N LYS A 130 -4.47 -11.31 -10.03
CA LYS A 130 -3.76 -12.11 -11.05
C LYS A 130 -2.96 -11.17 -11.95
N THR A 131 -1.75 -10.84 -11.52
CA THR A 131 -0.83 -9.96 -12.25
C THR A 131 0.56 -10.59 -12.30
N THR A 132 1.45 -10.04 -13.13
CA THR A 132 2.86 -10.44 -13.17
C THR A 132 3.53 -10.32 -11.80
N PHE A 133 3.14 -9.33 -10.98
CA PHE A 133 3.65 -9.14 -9.61
C PHE A 133 3.35 -10.31 -8.68
N THR A 134 2.22 -11.00 -8.86
CA THR A 134 1.85 -12.17 -8.07
C THR A 134 2.18 -13.49 -8.76
N GLY A 135 2.82 -13.45 -9.93
CA GLY A 135 3.08 -14.63 -10.76
C GLY A 135 1.80 -15.28 -11.29
N PHE A 136 0.73 -14.50 -11.50
CA PHE A 136 -0.58 -14.99 -11.96
C PHE A 136 -1.21 -16.07 -11.05
N HIS A 137 -0.89 -16.04 -9.75
CA HIS A 137 -1.36 -17.03 -8.77
C HIS A 137 -2.88 -17.26 -8.83
N ASP A 138 -3.32 -18.53 -8.81
CA ASP A 138 -4.72 -18.92 -9.07
C ASP A 138 -5.73 -18.32 -8.09
N MET A 139 -5.34 -18.18 -6.82
CA MET A 139 -6.16 -17.52 -5.78
C MET A 139 -6.30 -16.00 -5.96
N GLY A 140 -5.62 -15.41 -6.95
CA GLY A 140 -5.75 -14.01 -7.28
C GLY A 140 -7.09 -13.69 -7.96
N LYS A 141 -7.62 -12.49 -7.74
CA LYS A 141 -8.78 -11.96 -8.47
C LYS A 141 -8.36 -11.31 -9.78
N ASP A 142 -9.30 -11.14 -10.71
CA ASP A 142 -9.06 -10.40 -11.95
C ASP A 142 -8.63 -8.95 -11.62
N PRO A 143 -7.57 -8.40 -12.24
CA PRO A 143 -7.15 -7.00 -12.07
C PRO A 143 -8.28 -5.98 -12.24
N LYS A 144 -9.27 -6.26 -13.09
CA LYS A 144 -10.46 -5.42 -13.29
C LYS A 144 -11.24 -5.18 -11.99
N VAL A 145 -11.31 -6.19 -11.12
CA VAL A 145 -11.96 -6.08 -9.80
C VAL A 145 -11.19 -5.11 -8.89
N GLY A 146 -9.85 -5.11 -8.98
CA GLY A 146 -9.02 -4.15 -8.27
C GLY A 146 -9.22 -2.73 -8.79
N ALA A 147 -9.26 -2.55 -10.12
CA ALA A 147 -9.49 -1.26 -10.75
C ALA A 147 -10.89 -0.71 -10.42
N GLU A 148 -11.92 -1.56 -10.43
CA GLU A 148 -13.28 -1.18 -10.07
C GLU A 148 -13.35 -0.61 -8.64
N ALA A 149 -12.66 -1.21 -7.67
CA ALA A 149 -12.61 -0.68 -6.31
C ALA A 149 -12.02 0.75 -6.26
N VAL A 150 -10.99 1.03 -7.08
CA VAL A 150 -10.41 2.38 -7.19
C VAL A 150 -11.42 3.34 -7.80
N VAL A 151 -12.07 2.95 -8.90
CA VAL A 151 -13.04 3.81 -9.61
C VAL A 151 -14.24 4.13 -8.72
N ARG A 152 -14.79 3.14 -8.01
CA ARG A 152 -15.89 3.36 -7.06
C ARG A 152 -15.51 4.32 -5.95
N LEU A 153 -14.28 4.23 -5.44
CA LEU A 153 -13.77 5.12 -4.40
C LEU A 153 -13.60 6.57 -4.91
N ILE A 154 -13.18 6.74 -6.16
CA ILE A 154 -13.09 8.05 -6.82
C ILE A 154 -14.49 8.62 -7.08
N GLY A 155 -15.42 7.80 -7.54
CA GLY A 155 -16.79 8.20 -7.87
C GLY A 155 -17.71 8.41 -6.67
N ASN A 156 -17.32 7.99 -5.46
CA ASN A 156 -18.13 8.19 -4.27
C ASN A 156 -18.16 9.67 -3.88
N GLU A 157 -19.32 10.30 -3.87
CA GLU A 157 -19.46 11.72 -3.51
C GLU A 157 -19.40 11.97 -1.99
N ASP A 158 -19.43 10.90 -1.17
CA ASP A 158 -19.30 11.03 0.27
C ASP A 158 -17.89 11.51 0.67
N ASP A 159 -17.82 12.68 1.31
CA ASP A 159 -16.60 13.28 1.87
C ASP A 159 -16.05 12.57 3.13
N LYS A 160 -16.56 11.37 3.43
CA LYS A 160 -16.11 10.58 4.59
C LYS A 160 -14.73 9.99 4.29
N HIS A 161 -13.82 10.08 5.26
CA HIS A 161 -12.52 9.43 5.17
C HIS A 161 -12.71 7.91 5.05
N VAL A 162 -12.54 7.35 3.85
CA VAL A 162 -12.70 5.92 3.64
C VAL A 162 -11.33 5.24 3.71
N PHE A 163 -11.08 4.58 4.84
CA PHE A 163 -10.08 3.51 4.92
C PHE A 163 -10.73 2.22 4.43
N ASP A 164 -10.81 2.05 3.11
CA ASP A 164 -11.43 0.87 2.53
C ASP A 164 -10.41 -0.25 2.26
N GLN A 165 -10.29 -1.15 3.23
CA GLN A 165 -9.62 -2.44 3.05
C GLN A 165 -10.62 -3.59 2.78
N SER A 166 -11.92 -3.29 2.75
CA SER A 166 -13.01 -4.27 2.84
C SER A 166 -13.84 -4.41 1.55
N MET A 167 -13.77 -3.48 0.60
CA MET A 167 -14.58 -3.53 -0.64
C MET A 167 -14.25 -4.72 -1.55
N CYS A 168 -13.20 -5.47 -1.27
CA CYS A 168 -12.94 -6.77 -1.91
C CYS A 168 -13.53 -7.98 -1.10
N ARG A 169 -14.55 -7.74 -0.27
CA ARG A 169 -15.39 -8.75 0.39
C ARG A 169 -16.74 -8.98 -0.29
N PHE A 170 -17.01 -8.36 -1.44
CA PHE A 170 -18.28 -8.56 -2.15
C PHE A 170 -18.29 -9.84 -3.00
N ASN A 171 -18.43 -10.98 -2.30
CA ASN A 171 -19.19 -12.17 -2.71
C ASN A 171 -19.14 -13.19 -1.56
N ARG A 172 -19.91 -12.92 -0.50
CA ARG A 172 -20.64 -13.97 0.21
C ARG A 172 -22.11 -13.58 0.12
N THR A 173 -22.79 -14.10 -0.88
CA THR A 173 -24.23 -14.24 -0.87
C THR A 173 -24.63 -15.18 0.27
N ARG A 174 -25.64 -14.72 1.03
CA ARG A 174 -26.32 -15.30 2.19
C ARG A 174 -25.62 -15.12 3.52
#